data_AF-A0A0P9D6Z2-F1
#
_entry.id   AF-A0A0P9D6Z2-F1
#
_cell.length_a   1.000
_cell.length_b   1.000
_cell.length_c   1.000
_cell.angle_alpha   90.00
_cell.angle_beta   90.00
_cell.angle_gamma   90.00
#
_symmetry.space_group_name_H-M   'P 1'
#
loop_
_entity.id
_entity.type
_entity.pdbx_description
1 polymer ?
#
loop_
_entity_poly.entity_id
_entity_poly.type
_entity_poly.pdbx_seq_one_letter_code
_entity_poly.pdbx_strand_id
1 'polypeptide(L)'
;MDNVVWTADDSVNLQRIAIALERLVSAYVDGQPSTASIVEDLQIRAKTLEAELFTRVLQVYFEEEQLVLERGGGKKSSIRVSNNLARVFTEFFSDQVPDVEINVEKGNMLVFWRDERPLCALKVYTDLGYGSRGERWYGSIDEFVREAQGYGIKPRNVFFLVMSMRNGLDNEHVQQLLGREMSNKELLDPKNRSYLEEFLREYVSKARGHVPDPRSQLYFLAAALHPNVLEEALAEDIEGYDWLQPSVSQLVHQIQNL
;
A
#
# COMPACT_ATOMS: atom_id res chain seq x y z
N MET A 1 39.48 -4.95 17.24
CA MET A 1 38.90 -4.26 16.06
C MET A 1 38.27 -5.36 15.25
N ASP A 2 36.95 -5.47 15.29
CA ASP A 2 36.25 -6.50 14.56
C ASP A 2 36.30 -6.16 13.07
N ASN A 3 36.82 -7.10 12.28
CA ASN A 3 36.82 -7.02 10.82
C ASN A 3 35.36 -7.08 10.36
N VAL A 4 34.79 -5.94 9.99
CA VAL A 4 33.51 -5.91 9.28
C VAL A 4 33.74 -6.58 7.93
N VAL A 5 33.18 -7.78 7.76
CA VAL A 5 33.25 -8.54 6.52
C VAL A 5 32.25 -7.93 5.55
N TRP A 6 32.75 -7.24 4.54
CA TRP A 6 31.95 -6.66 3.48
C TRP A 6 31.31 -7.74 2.61
N THR A 7 29.99 -7.69 2.48
CA THR A 7 29.20 -8.69 1.75
C THR A 7 28.78 -8.20 0.35
N ALA A 8 28.29 -9.14 -0.47
CA ALA A 8 27.68 -8.80 -1.76
C ALA A 8 26.41 -7.95 -1.58
N ASP A 9 25.63 -8.23 -0.52
CA ASP A 9 24.45 -7.45 -0.16
C ASP A 9 24.82 -6.02 0.26
N ASP A 10 25.95 -5.83 0.96
CA ASP A 10 26.46 -4.49 1.28
C ASP A 10 26.80 -3.70 0.02
N SER A 11 27.36 -4.37 -0.99
CA SER A 11 27.67 -3.76 -2.28
C SER A 11 26.41 -3.34 -3.05
N VAL A 12 25.38 -4.20 -3.09
CA VAL A 12 24.08 -3.88 -3.72
C VAL A 12 23.37 -2.76 -2.98
N ASN A 13 23.37 -2.78 -1.65
CA ASN A 13 22.79 -1.72 -0.83
C ASN A 13 23.53 -0.39 -1.03
N LEU A 14 24.87 -0.39 -1.09
CA LEU A 14 25.62 0.82 -1.41
C LEU A 14 25.37 1.32 -2.82
N GLN A 15 25.19 0.43 -3.80
CA GLN A 15 24.84 0.85 -5.16
C GLN A 15 23.46 1.49 -5.22
N ARG A 16 22.47 0.92 -4.51
CA ARG A 16 21.14 1.52 -4.36
C ARG A 16 21.20 2.87 -3.67
N ILE A 17 21.97 2.98 -2.58
CA ILE A 17 22.20 4.23 -1.86
C ILE A 17 22.92 5.24 -2.75
N ALA A 18 23.93 4.84 -3.52
CA ALA A 18 24.65 5.73 -4.43
C ALA A 18 23.75 6.24 -5.55
N ILE A 19 22.91 5.40 -6.14
CA ILE A 19 21.92 5.80 -7.15
C ILE A 19 20.86 6.73 -6.53
N ALA A 20 20.38 6.41 -5.33
CA ALA A 20 19.44 7.26 -4.60
C ALA A 20 20.07 8.62 -4.26
N LEU A 21 21.34 8.64 -3.83
CA LEU A 21 22.10 9.85 -3.57
C LEU A 21 22.38 10.63 -4.86
N GLU A 22 22.70 9.98 -5.97
CA GLU A 22 22.88 10.64 -7.27
C GLU A 22 21.56 11.22 -7.77
N ARG A 23 20.43 10.54 -7.55
CA ARG A 23 19.08 11.07 -7.84
C ARG A 23 18.74 12.27 -6.95
N LEU A 24 19.02 12.17 -5.65
CA LEU A 24 18.86 13.27 -4.70
C LEU A 24 19.76 14.45 -5.04
N VAL A 25 21.04 14.22 -5.35
CA VAL A 25 22.04 15.23 -5.70
C VAL A 25 21.73 15.87 -7.06
N SER A 26 21.27 15.10 -8.04
CA SER A 26 20.82 15.63 -9.34
C SER A 26 19.57 16.49 -9.19
N ALA A 27 18.69 16.17 -8.23
CA ALA A 27 17.57 17.02 -7.84
C ALA A 27 17.98 18.26 -7.01
N TYR A 28 19.27 18.43 -6.72
CA TYR A 28 19.84 19.50 -5.89
C TYR A 28 20.66 20.54 -6.68
N VAL A 29 20.81 20.38 -8.00
CA VAL A 29 21.49 21.37 -8.85
C VAL A 29 20.61 22.64 -8.89
N ASP A 30 21.18 23.77 -8.47
CA ASP A 30 20.58 25.12 -8.33
C ASP A 30 19.89 25.49 -6.99
N GLY A 31 20.15 24.77 -5.90
CA GLY A 31 19.97 25.34 -4.54
C GLY A 31 18.54 25.40 -3.99
N GLN A 32 17.59 24.74 -4.65
CA GLN A 32 16.30 24.37 -4.08
C GLN A 32 15.94 22.96 -4.58
N PRO A 33 15.98 21.92 -3.73
CA PRO A 33 15.37 20.66 -4.06
C PRO A 33 13.88 20.87 -3.86
N SER A 34 13.15 21.03 -4.96
CA SER A 34 11.78 20.59 -4.89
C SER A 34 11.83 19.08 -5.01
N THR A 35 11.82 18.37 -3.89
CA THR A 35 11.55 16.93 -3.86
C THR A 35 10.21 16.57 -4.54
N ALA A 36 9.38 17.58 -4.88
CA ALA A 36 8.24 17.43 -5.78
C ALA A 36 8.64 17.08 -7.23
N SER A 37 9.80 17.53 -7.73
CA SER A 37 10.31 17.15 -9.07
C SER A 37 10.59 15.64 -9.15
N ILE A 38 11.01 15.01 -8.05
CA ILE A 38 11.26 13.56 -8.01
C ILE A 38 9.95 12.79 -8.10
N VAL A 39 8.92 13.22 -7.37
CA VAL A 39 7.63 12.53 -7.40
C VAL A 39 6.89 12.79 -8.71
N GLU A 40 6.95 14.00 -9.26
CA GLU A 40 6.45 14.30 -10.61
C GLU A 40 7.14 13.42 -11.66
N ASP A 41 8.47 13.27 -11.61
CA ASP A 41 9.21 12.37 -12.48
C ASP A 41 8.78 10.90 -12.31
N LEU A 42 8.56 10.45 -11.06
CA LEU A 42 8.05 9.11 -10.78
C LEU A 42 6.63 8.91 -11.35
N GLN A 43 5.76 9.92 -11.29
CA GLN A 43 4.41 9.87 -11.85
C GLN A 43 4.45 9.76 -13.37
N ILE A 44 5.27 10.56 -14.05
CA ILE A 44 5.47 10.49 -15.51
C ILE A 44 5.95 9.11 -15.95
N ARG A 45 6.71 8.46 -15.08
CA ARG A 45 7.39 7.19 -15.33
C ARG A 45 6.59 5.96 -14.91
N ALA A 46 5.53 6.09 -14.12
CA ALA A 46 4.74 4.96 -13.68
C ALA A 46 4.05 4.26 -14.88
N LYS A 47 4.54 3.07 -15.26
CA LYS A 47 4.01 2.28 -16.39
C LYS A 47 3.03 1.19 -15.98
N THR A 48 2.92 0.91 -14.69
CA THR A 48 2.01 -0.10 -14.11
C THR A 48 1.05 0.57 -13.15
N LEU A 49 -0.17 0.04 -13.01
CA LEU A 49 -1.18 0.57 -12.10
C LEU A 49 -0.73 0.54 -10.64
N GLU A 50 0.08 -0.45 -10.27
CA GLU A 50 0.67 -0.59 -8.94
C GLU A 50 1.63 0.57 -8.63
N ALA A 51 2.60 0.82 -9.52
CA ALA A 51 3.51 1.95 -9.44
C ALA A 51 2.77 3.30 -9.43
N GLU A 52 1.76 3.45 -10.27
CA GLU A 52 0.97 4.68 -10.37
C GLU A 52 0.22 4.95 -9.06
N LEU A 53 -0.53 3.96 -8.56
CA LEU A 53 -1.25 4.08 -7.29
C LEU A 53 -0.29 4.35 -6.14
N PHE A 54 0.83 3.63 -6.06
CA PHE A 54 1.83 3.84 -5.03
C PHE A 54 2.39 5.26 -5.07
N THR A 55 2.73 5.77 -6.26
CA THR A 55 3.30 7.11 -6.44
C THR A 55 2.29 8.21 -6.11
N ARG A 56 1.02 8.06 -6.50
CA ARG A 56 -0.03 9.02 -6.12
C ARG A 56 -0.21 9.07 -4.59
N VAL A 57 -0.12 7.93 -3.91
CA VAL A 57 -0.20 7.88 -2.43
C VAL A 57 1.07 8.44 -1.77
N LEU A 58 2.25 8.15 -2.33
CA LEU A 58 3.52 8.71 -1.89
C LEU A 58 3.51 10.24 -1.93
N GLN A 59 2.94 10.81 -3.00
CA GLN A 59 2.78 12.26 -3.17
C GLN A 59 2.00 12.90 -2.01
N VAL A 60 0.94 12.26 -1.51
CA VAL A 60 0.17 12.78 -0.36
C VAL A 60 1.04 12.89 0.89
N TYR A 61 1.84 11.88 1.18
CA TYR A 61 2.75 11.90 2.33
C TYR A 61 3.89 12.91 2.13
N PHE A 62 4.32 13.07 0.90
CA PHE A 62 5.35 14.02 0.52
C PHE A 62 4.88 15.47 0.72
N GLU A 63 3.73 15.85 0.16
CA GLU A 63 3.12 17.17 0.33
C GLU A 63 2.88 17.50 1.80
N GLU A 64 2.45 16.51 2.58
CA GLU A 64 2.24 16.69 4.00
C GLU A 64 3.56 16.95 4.76
N GLU A 65 4.65 16.29 4.39
CA GLU A 65 5.98 16.55 4.98
C GLU A 65 6.45 17.98 4.67
N GLN A 66 6.26 18.44 3.41
CA GLN A 66 6.60 19.81 3.03
C GLN A 66 5.80 20.83 3.85
N LEU A 67 4.48 20.63 3.99
CA LEU A 67 3.63 21.50 4.82
C LEU A 67 4.06 21.53 6.29
N VAL A 68 4.53 20.41 6.84
CA VAL A 68 5.04 20.35 8.21
C VAL A 68 6.33 21.18 8.33
N LEU A 69 7.25 21.05 7.37
CA LEU A 69 8.48 21.83 7.34
C LEU A 69 8.22 23.33 7.21
N GLU A 70 7.33 23.74 6.30
CA GLU A 70 6.91 25.14 6.09
C GLU A 70 6.31 25.76 7.36
N ARG A 71 5.62 24.96 8.18
CA ARG A 71 5.01 25.39 9.44
C ARG A 71 5.98 25.39 10.63
N GLY A 72 7.27 25.15 10.40
CA GLY A 72 8.30 25.12 11.45
C GLY A 72 8.43 23.77 12.16
N GLY A 73 8.00 22.68 11.51
CA GLY A 73 8.07 21.31 12.04
C GLY A 73 6.81 20.86 12.79
N GLY A 74 6.82 19.62 13.27
CA GLY A 74 5.71 19.04 14.03
C GLY A 74 5.29 17.66 13.53
N LYS A 75 4.07 17.25 13.89
CA LYS A 75 3.48 15.98 13.44
C LYS A 75 2.60 16.21 12.22
N LYS A 76 2.66 15.27 11.27
CA LYS A 76 1.71 15.16 10.16
C LYS A 76 0.26 15.11 10.69
N SER A 77 -0.65 15.78 10.01
CA SER A 77 -2.09 15.78 10.34
C SER A 77 -2.74 14.52 9.79
N SER A 78 -3.11 13.60 10.68
CA SER A 78 -3.79 12.35 10.30
C SER A 78 -5.11 12.61 9.55
N ILE A 79 -5.86 13.65 9.94
CA ILE A 79 -7.13 14.01 9.30
C ILE A 79 -6.88 14.49 7.86
N ARG A 80 -5.93 15.41 7.65
CA ARG A 80 -5.64 15.93 6.31
C ARG A 80 -5.08 14.86 5.39
N VAL A 81 -4.15 14.05 5.88
CA VAL A 81 -3.61 12.90 5.15
C VAL A 81 -4.74 11.95 4.77
N SER A 82 -5.61 11.58 5.72
CA SER A 82 -6.76 10.70 5.44
C SER A 82 -7.68 11.26 4.36
N ASN A 83 -8.02 12.55 4.42
CA ASN A 83 -8.90 13.17 3.42
C ASN A 83 -8.24 13.23 2.03
N ASN A 84 -6.95 13.56 1.98
CA ASN A 84 -6.20 13.61 0.72
C ASN A 84 -6.02 12.21 0.11
N LEU A 85 -5.78 11.19 0.94
CA LEU A 85 -5.71 9.81 0.49
C LEU A 85 -7.06 9.34 -0.07
N ALA A 86 -8.16 9.62 0.62
CA ALA A 86 -9.49 9.28 0.11
C ALA A 86 -9.74 9.88 -1.28
N ARG A 87 -9.38 11.16 -1.47
CA ARG A 87 -9.43 11.83 -2.78
C ARG A 87 -8.55 11.12 -3.82
N VAL A 88 -7.29 10.82 -3.49
CA VAL A 88 -6.37 10.14 -4.41
C VAL A 88 -6.87 8.76 -4.82
N PHE A 89 -7.43 7.98 -3.89
CA PHE A 89 -8.00 6.68 -4.23
C PHE A 89 -9.22 6.82 -5.14
N THR A 90 -10.13 7.75 -4.82
CA THR A 90 -11.28 8.05 -5.69
C THR A 90 -10.84 8.44 -7.09
N GLU A 91 -9.90 9.38 -7.23
CA GLU A 91 -9.36 9.83 -8.52
C GLU A 91 -8.72 8.67 -9.29
N PHE A 92 -7.85 7.89 -8.63
CA PHE A 92 -7.19 6.75 -9.26
C PHE A 92 -8.22 5.74 -9.81
N PHE A 93 -9.19 5.32 -9.00
CA PHE A 93 -10.15 4.32 -9.47
C PHE A 93 -11.14 4.87 -10.50
N SER A 94 -11.50 6.16 -10.44
CA SER A 94 -12.33 6.81 -11.45
C SER A 94 -11.63 6.86 -12.82
N ASP A 95 -10.30 7.12 -12.83
CA ASP A 95 -9.51 7.12 -14.06
C ASP A 95 -9.50 5.73 -14.72
N GLN A 96 -9.52 4.66 -13.92
CA GLN A 96 -9.47 3.29 -14.41
C GLN A 96 -10.85 2.69 -14.70
N VAL A 97 -11.93 3.26 -14.18
CA VAL A 97 -13.30 2.75 -14.32
C VAL A 97 -14.24 3.91 -14.72
N PRO A 98 -14.16 4.40 -15.98
CA PRO A 98 -14.75 5.69 -16.38
C PRO A 98 -16.28 5.76 -16.35
N ASP A 99 -16.97 4.61 -16.30
CA ASP A 99 -18.44 4.52 -16.26
C ASP A 99 -18.97 4.24 -14.84
N VAL A 100 -18.19 4.58 -13.81
CA VAL A 100 -18.54 4.33 -12.41
C VAL A 100 -18.30 5.59 -11.59
N GLU A 101 -19.34 5.99 -10.84
CA GLU A 101 -19.23 7.03 -9.83
C GLU A 101 -18.68 6.42 -8.53
N ILE A 102 -17.72 7.09 -7.90
CA ILE A 102 -17.09 6.61 -6.66
C ILE A 102 -17.32 7.62 -5.56
N ASN A 103 -18.04 7.19 -4.52
CA ASN A 103 -18.33 8.00 -3.35
C ASN A 103 -17.53 7.52 -2.14
N VAL A 104 -17.00 8.47 -1.37
CA VAL A 104 -16.32 8.19 -0.10
C VAL A 104 -17.35 8.24 1.02
N GLU A 105 -17.68 7.07 1.53
CA GLU A 105 -18.61 6.87 2.63
C GLU A 105 -17.88 6.82 3.98
N LYS A 106 -18.66 6.68 5.06
CA LYS A 106 -18.15 6.61 6.44
C LYS A 106 -16.97 5.63 6.53
N GLY A 107 -15.93 6.05 7.26
CA GLY A 107 -14.74 5.24 7.48
C GLY A 107 -13.82 5.13 6.26
N ASN A 108 -13.87 6.06 5.30
CA ASN A 108 -13.11 5.99 4.04
C ASN A 108 -13.45 4.74 3.22
N MET A 109 -14.72 4.33 3.22
CA MET A 109 -15.21 3.29 2.34
C MET A 109 -15.45 3.87 0.96
N LEU A 110 -14.83 3.31 -0.07
CA LEU A 110 -15.14 3.69 -1.44
C LEU A 110 -16.30 2.83 -1.93
N VAL A 111 -17.43 3.47 -2.25
CA VAL A 111 -18.58 2.79 -2.85
C VAL A 111 -18.67 3.17 -4.33
N PHE A 112 -18.72 2.15 -5.16
CA PHE A 112 -18.75 2.24 -6.61
C PHE A 112 -20.20 2.13 -7.09
N TRP A 113 -20.65 3.08 -7.89
CA TRP A 113 -22.03 3.19 -8.37
C TRP A 113 -22.08 3.23 -9.90
N ARG A 114 -23.04 2.50 -10.48
CA ARG A 114 -23.37 2.59 -11.91
C ARG A 114 -24.88 2.64 -12.05
N ASP A 115 -25.39 3.61 -12.80
CA ASP A 115 -26.83 3.82 -12.99
C ASP A 115 -27.62 3.84 -11.67
N GLU A 116 -27.13 4.61 -10.68
CA GLU A 116 -27.71 4.72 -9.33
C GLU A 116 -27.74 3.41 -8.52
N ARG A 117 -27.02 2.37 -8.95
CA ARG A 117 -26.92 1.08 -8.25
C ARG A 117 -25.53 0.87 -7.66
N PRO A 118 -25.42 0.46 -6.40
CA PRO A 118 -24.12 0.18 -5.79
C PRO A 118 -23.60 -1.16 -6.31
N LEU A 119 -22.42 -1.13 -6.94
CA LEU A 119 -21.77 -2.28 -7.56
C LEU A 119 -20.90 -3.04 -6.57
N CYS A 120 -20.00 -2.32 -5.89
CA CYS A 120 -19.05 -2.86 -4.94
C CYS A 120 -18.59 -1.81 -3.92
N ALA A 121 -17.98 -2.31 -2.84
CA ALA A 121 -17.27 -1.48 -1.87
C ALA A 121 -15.79 -1.88 -1.84
N LEU A 122 -14.90 -0.90 -1.69
CA LEU A 122 -13.48 -1.10 -1.51
C LEU A 122 -13.01 -0.39 -0.24
N LYS A 123 -12.33 -1.13 0.63
CA LYS A 123 -11.56 -0.58 1.74
C LYS A 123 -10.10 -0.50 1.36
N VAL A 124 -9.49 0.68 1.47
CA VAL A 124 -8.05 0.84 1.31
C VAL A 124 -7.39 1.11 2.67
N TYR A 125 -6.36 0.35 2.98
CA TYR A 125 -5.49 0.51 4.13
C TYR A 125 -4.12 0.96 3.66
N THR A 126 -3.56 2.02 4.23
CA THR A 126 -2.15 2.38 3.97
C THR A 126 -1.20 1.35 4.57
N ASP A 127 -1.57 0.81 5.73
CA ASP A 127 -0.99 -0.36 6.36
C ASP A 127 -2.03 -1.01 7.30
N LEU A 128 -1.75 -2.22 7.79
CA LEU A 128 -2.55 -2.86 8.84
C LEU A 128 -2.00 -2.50 10.22
N GLY A 129 -1.89 -1.20 10.54
CA GLY A 129 -1.35 -0.72 11.82
C GLY A 129 -2.00 -1.33 13.08
N TYR A 130 -1.63 -0.86 14.27
CA TYR A 130 -1.98 -1.51 15.55
C TYR A 130 -3.45 -1.94 15.76
N GLY A 131 -4.42 -1.23 15.15
CA GLY A 131 -5.84 -1.56 15.23
C GLY A 131 -6.27 -2.79 14.42
N SER A 132 -5.49 -3.16 13.39
CA SER A 132 -5.88 -4.18 12.41
C SER A 132 -4.75 -5.18 12.09
N ARG A 133 -3.66 -5.23 12.86
CA ARG A 133 -2.60 -6.24 12.66
C ARG A 133 -3.00 -7.64 13.15
N GLY A 134 -2.47 -8.68 12.49
CA GLY A 134 -2.68 -10.08 12.88
C GLY A 134 -4.14 -10.50 12.80
N GLU A 135 -4.63 -11.23 13.81
CA GLU A 135 -6.02 -11.73 13.84
C GLU A 135 -7.07 -10.61 13.94
N ARG A 136 -6.70 -9.42 14.43
CA ARG A 136 -7.65 -8.29 14.55
C ARG A 136 -8.16 -7.81 13.20
N TRP A 137 -7.38 -8.03 12.14
CA TRP A 137 -7.77 -7.68 10.79
C TRP A 137 -9.10 -8.32 10.38
N TYR A 138 -9.31 -9.58 10.75
CA TYR A 138 -10.53 -10.31 10.38
C TYR A 138 -11.78 -9.68 10.99
N GLY A 139 -11.68 -9.15 12.21
CA GLY A 139 -12.76 -8.35 12.81
C GLY A 139 -13.04 -7.06 12.05
N SER A 140 -11.99 -6.38 11.55
CA SER A 140 -12.16 -5.21 10.68
C SER A 140 -12.80 -5.56 9.33
N ILE A 141 -12.50 -6.75 8.78
CA ILE A 141 -13.16 -7.28 7.57
C ILE A 141 -14.66 -7.46 7.84
N ASP A 142 -15.04 -8.10 8.95
CA ASP A 142 -16.45 -8.33 9.29
C ASP A 142 -17.24 -7.03 9.47
N GLU A 143 -16.64 -6.04 10.13
CA GLU A 143 -17.23 -4.72 10.30
C GLU A 143 -17.47 -4.06 8.94
N PHE A 144 -16.46 -4.05 8.08
CA PHE A 144 -16.56 -3.44 6.76
C PHE A 144 -17.57 -4.14 5.84
N VAL A 145 -17.60 -5.48 5.84
CA VAL A 145 -18.60 -6.24 5.07
C VAL A 145 -20.01 -5.88 5.53
N ARG A 146 -20.23 -5.76 6.84
CA ARG A 146 -21.54 -5.38 7.40
C ARG A 146 -21.93 -3.95 7.02
N GLU A 147 -20.99 -3.01 7.05
CA GLU A 147 -21.21 -1.64 6.60
C GLU A 147 -21.60 -1.62 5.11
N ALA A 148 -20.85 -2.30 4.24
CA ALA A 148 -21.13 -2.40 2.81
C ALA A 148 -22.50 -3.04 2.52
N GLN A 149 -22.91 -4.05 3.28
CA GLN A 149 -24.25 -4.63 3.18
C GLN A 149 -25.37 -3.63 3.48
N GLY A 150 -25.12 -2.62 4.33
CA GLY A 150 -26.04 -1.51 4.59
C GLY A 150 -26.35 -0.68 3.34
N TYR A 151 -25.45 -0.67 2.36
CA TYR A 151 -25.65 -0.07 1.04
C TYR A 151 -26.24 -1.05 0.01
N GLY A 152 -26.62 -2.27 0.42
CA GLY A 152 -27.15 -3.30 -0.49
C GLY A 152 -26.08 -4.06 -1.29
N ILE A 153 -24.80 -3.88 -0.97
CA ILE A 153 -23.68 -4.54 -1.65
C ILE A 153 -23.56 -5.98 -1.17
N LYS A 154 -23.40 -6.92 -2.10
CA LYS A 154 -23.25 -8.34 -1.77
C LYS A 154 -21.85 -8.59 -1.18
N PRO A 155 -21.69 -9.47 -0.17
CA PRO A 155 -20.38 -9.75 0.44
C PRO A 155 -19.28 -10.18 -0.55
N ARG A 156 -19.63 -10.81 -1.68
CA ARG A 156 -18.69 -11.18 -2.75
C ARG A 156 -18.16 -10.01 -3.59
N ASN A 157 -18.80 -8.84 -3.48
CA ASN A 157 -18.43 -7.59 -4.17
C ASN A 157 -17.84 -6.59 -3.16
N VAL A 158 -17.22 -7.09 -2.09
CA VAL A 158 -16.54 -6.28 -1.07
C VAL A 158 -15.05 -6.58 -1.17
N PHE A 159 -14.25 -5.56 -1.47
CA PHE A 159 -12.83 -5.69 -1.73
C PHE A 159 -12.00 -4.94 -0.67
N PHE A 160 -10.78 -5.40 -0.49
CA PHE A 160 -9.83 -4.84 0.46
C PHE A 160 -8.47 -4.70 -0.23
N LEU A 161 -7.85 -3.54 -0.10
CA LEU A 161 -6.50 -3.27 -0.57
C LEU A 161 -5.64 -2.78 0.58
N VAL A 162 -4.53 -3.48 0.83
CA VAL A 162 -3.51 -3.08 1.80
C VAL A 162 -2.27 -2.59 1.03
N MET A 163 -1.95 -1.30 1.16
CA MET A 163 -0.86 -0.68 0.43
C MET A 163 0.52 -1.21 0.85
N SER A 164 0.70 -1.52 2.14
CA SER A 164 1.98 -1.99 2.67
C SER A 164 1.83 -2.99 3.81
N MET A 165 2.63 -4.06 3.78
CA MET A 165 2.74 -5.03 4.88
C MET A 165 3.71 -4.61 5.99
N ARG A 166 4.56 -3.61 5.76
CA ARG A 166 5.68 -3.26 6.66
C ARG A 166 5.28 -3.03 8.12
N ASN A 167 4.17 -2.35 8.35
CA ASN A 167 3.61 -2.07 9.68
C ASN A 167 2.40 -2.94 10.01
N GLY A 168 2.04 -3.87 9.11
CA GLY A 168 0.85 -4.70 9.19
C GLY A 168 1.04 -6.06 9.86
N LEU A 169 2.30 -6.46 10.06
CA LEU A 169 2.63 -7.78 10.55
C LEU A 169 2.71 -7.83 12.08
N ASP A 170 2.27 -8.95 12.63
CA ASP A 170 2.42 -9.28 14.04
C ASP A 170 3.29 -10.55 14.15
N ASN A 171 4.41 -10.46 14.87
CA ASN A 171 5.40 -11.54 14.93
C ASN A 171 4.77 -12.85 15.43
N GLU A 172 3.94 -12.79 16.48
CA GLU A 172 3.31 -13.98 17.06
C GLU A 172 2.38 -14.64 16.03
N HIS A 173 1.58 -13.83 15.33
CA HIS A 173 0.70 -14.33 14.29
C HIS A 173 1.46 -14.89 13.07
N VAL A 174 2.53 -14.23 12.64
CA VAL A 174 3.41 -14.72 11.56
C VAL A 174 3.97 -16.09 11.91
N GLN A 175 4.51 -16.24 13.12
CA GLN A 175 5.10 -17.50 13.57
C GLN A 175 4.06 -18.61 13.70
N GLN A 176 2.86 -18.28 14.19
CA GLN A 176 1.74 -19.19 14.27
C GLN A 176 1.32 -19.73 12.89
N LEU A 177 1.22 -18.85 11.87
CA LEU A 177 0.82 -19.26 10.52
C LEU A 177 1.92 -20.01 9.77
N LEU A 178 3.18 -19.64 9.94
CA LEU A 178 4.31 -20.30 9.29
C LEU A 178 4.81 -21.54 10.04
N GLY A 179 4.38 -21.74 11.29
CA GLY A 179 4.83 -22.82 12.16
C GLY A 179 6.33 -22.75 12.49
N ARG A 180 6.95 -21.57 12.45
CA ARG A 180 8.39 -21.37 12.67
C ARG A 180 8.69 -20.00 13.27
N GLU A 181 9.80 -19.88 13.98
CA GLU A 181 10.31 -18.60 14.45
C GLU A 181 10.85 -17.77 13.28
N MET A 182 10.29 -16.57 13.10
CA MET A 182 10.70 -15.60 12.10
C MET A 182 10.24 -14.22 12.57
N SER A 183 11.09 -13.20 12.42
CA SER A 183 10.70 -11.81 12.66
C SER A 183 10.04 -11.19 11.42
N ASN A 184 9.22 -10.16 11.62
CA ASN A 184 8.64 -9.38 10.52
C ASN A 184 9.71 -8.82 9.57
N LYS A 185 10.87 -8.39 10.10
CA LYS A 185 11.98 -7.88 9.28
C LYS A 185 12.53 -8.98 8.37
N GLU A 186 12.72 -10.19 8.91
CA GLU A 186 13.17 -11.32 8.11
C GLU A 186 12.14 -11.74 7.08
N LEU A 187 10.85 -11.77 7.42
CA LEU A 187 9.78 -12.12 6.48
C LEU A 187 9.72 -11.17 5.28
N LEU A 188 9.95 -9.88 5.52
CA LEU A 188 9.93 -8.84 4.49
C LEU A 188 11.23 -8.71 3.69
N ASP A 189 12.27 -9.44 4.05
CA ASP A 189 13.53 -9.49 3.29
C ASP A 189 13.27 -10.13 1.91
N PRO A 190 13.69 -9.52 0.79
CA PRO A 190 13.50 -10.08 -0.55
C PRO A 190 13.98 -11.53 -0.70
N LYS A 191 15.03 -11.95 0.02
CA LYS A 191 15.53 -13.34 -0.04
C LYS A 191 14.54 -14.37 0.54
N ASN A 192 13.61 -13.90 1.36
CA ASN A 192 12.60 -14.71 2.04
C ASN A 192 11.22 -14.61 1.36
N ARG A 193 11.16 -14.15 0.10
CA ARG A 193 9.91 -13.98 -0.67
C ARG A 193 8.99 -15.19 -0.63
N SER A 194 9.53 -16.40 -0.71
CA SER A 194 8.75 -17.63 -0.63
C SER A 194 8.00 -17.80 0.70
N TYR A 195 8.60 -17.38 1.82
CA TYR A 195 7.96 -17.40 3.13
C TYR A 195 6.91 -16.31 3.26
N LEU A 196 7.13 -15.14 2.66
CA LEU A 196 6.10 -14.10 2.59
C LEU A 196 4.87 -14.57 1.80
N GLU A 197 5.09 -15.23 0.66
CA GLU A 197 4.00 -15.78 -0.15
C GLU A 197 3.25 -16.91 0.57
N GLU A 198 3.97 -17.76 1.32
CA GLU A 198 3.37 -18.76 2.20
C GLU A 198 2.53 -18.10 3.29
N PHE A 199 3.08 -17.10 3.98
CA PHE A 199 2.36 -16.35 5.01
C PHE A 199 1.10 -15.71 4.44
N LEU A 200 1.19 -14.97 3.33
CA LEU A 200 0.04 -14.29 2.71
C LEU A 200 -1.03 -15.30 2.27
N ARG A 201 -0.63 -16.45 1.73
CA ARG A 201 -1.57 -17.51 1.35
C ARG A 201 -2.34 -18.03 2.56
N GLU A 202 -1.67 -18.30 3.68
CA GLU A 202 -2.34 -18.75 4.90
C GLU A 202 -3.19 -17.63 5.52
N TYR A 203 -2.68 -16.41 5.55
CA TYR A 203 -3.36 -15.22 6.07
C TYR A 203 -4.67 -14.94 5.30
N VAL A 204 -4.63 -14.99 3.98
CA VAL A 204 -5.82 -14.88 3.11
C VAL A 204 -6.75 -16.08 3.29
N SER A 205 -6.22 -17.29 3.44
CA SER A 205 -7.05 -18.50 3.63
C SER A 205 -7.90 -18.44 4.90
N LYS A 206 -7.34 -17.88 5.99
CA LYS A 206 -8.05 -17.70 7.26
C LYS A 206 -9.22 -16.72 7.16
N ALA A 207 -9.21 -15.80 6.19
CA ALA A 207 -10.31 -14.87 5.96
C ALA A 207 -11.59 -15.52 5.34
N ARG A 208 -11.59 -16.83 5.00
CA ARG A 208 -12.76 -17.54 4.45
C ARG A 208 -14.01 -17.50 5.35
N GLY A 209 -13.84 -17.29 6.66
CA GLY A 209 -14.95 -17.10 7.58
C GLY A 209 -15.59 -15.70 7.52
N HIS A 210 -14.91 -14.75 6.86
CA HIS A 210 -15.21 -13.32 6.90
C HIS A 210 -15.63 -12.78 5.53
N VAL A 211 -15.10 -13.35 4.44
CA VAL A 211 -15.51 -13.07 3.06
C VAL A 211 -15.69 -14.36 2.24
N PRO A 212 -16.60 -14.39 1.25
CA PRO A 212 -16.89 -15.59 0.47
C PRO A 212 -15.70 -16.15 -0.34
N ASP A 213 -14.93 -15.28 -0.98
CA ASP A 213 -13.75 -15.64 -1.77
C ASP A 213 -12.56 -14.72 -1.46
N PRO A 214 -11.80 -15.00 -0.38
CA PRO A 214 -10.70 -14.14 0.03
C PRO A 214 -9.64 -13.90 -1.05
N ARG A 215 -9.42 -14.86 -1.97
CA ARG A 215 -8.38 -14.74 -3.00
C ARG A 215 -8.74 -13.74 -4.09
N SER A 216 -10.03 -13.50 -4.32
CA SER A 216 -10.50 -12.46 -5.24
C SER A 216 -10.85 -11.17 -4.50
N GLN A 217 -10.84 -11.15 -3.17
CA GLN A 217 -11.35 -10.02 -2.38
C GLN A 217 -10.25 -9.28 -1.60
N LEU A 218 -9.13 -9.93 -1.31
CA LEU A 218 -8.04 -9.38 -0.50
C LEU A 218 -6.80 -9.15 -1.36
N TYR A 219 -6.38 -7.89 -1.45
CA TYR A 219 -5.26 -7.44 -2.25
C TYR A 219 -4.21 -6.80 -1.35
N PHE A 220 -2.95 -7.07 -1.67
CA PHE A 220 -1.79 -6.47 -1.02
C PHE A 220 -0.92 -5.89 -2.11
N LEU A 221 -0.45 -4.66 -1.92
CA LEU A 221 0.36 -3.98 -2.94
C LEU A 221 1.85 -4.23 -2.72
N ALA A 222 2.39 -3.74 -1.60
CA ALA A 222 3.82 -3.82 -1.31
C ALA A 222 4.14 -4.67 -0.08
N ALA A 223 5.25 -5.40 -0.16
CA ALA A 223 5.79 -6.15 0.96
C ALA A 223 6.49 -5.21 1.96
N ALA A 224 7.69 -4.76 1.60
CA ALA A 224 8.57 -3.99 2.50
C ALA A 224 8.44 -2.47 2.30
N LEU A 225 7.96 -2.03 1.15
CA LEU A 225 7.87 -0.62 0.80
C LEU A 225 6.65 0.02 1.48
N HIS A 226 6.81 1.19 2.06
CA HIS A 226 5.74 1.89 2.77
C HIS A 226 5.70 3.37 2.34
N PRO A 227 4.53 3.91 1.90
CA PRO A 227 4.48 5.24 1.30
C PRO A 227 4.76 6.39 2.29
N ASN A 228 4.55 6.20 3.59
CA ASN A 228 4.93 7.19 4.62
C ASN A 228 6.43 7.16 5.01
N VAL A 229 7.22 6.22 4.48
CA VAL A 229 8.68 6.16 4.71
C VAL A 229 9.38 6.73 3.49
N LEU A 230 9.31 8.07 3.37
CA LEU A 230 9.64 8.80 2.14
C LEU A 230 11.06 8.51 1.62
N GLU A 231 12.07 8.54 2.50
CA GLU A 231 13.47 8.32 2.10
C GLU A 231 13.67 6.98 1.39
N GLU A 232 13.07 5.91 1.93
CA GLU A 232 13.17 4.58 1.35
C GLU A 232 12.31 4.45 0.09
N ALA A 233 11.10 5.03 0.10
CA ALA A 233 10.21 5.01 -1.05
C ALA A 233 10.80 5.75 -2.26
N LEU A 234 11.46 6.89 -2.05
CA LEU A 234 12.09 7.67 -3.12
C LEU A 234 13.40 7.06 -3.62
N ALA A 235 14.07 6.24 -2.81
CA ALA A 235 15.29 5.53 -3.19
C ALA A 235 15.03 4.28 -4.03
N GLU A 236 13.80 3.73 -3.98
CA GLU A 236 13.45 2.47 -4.63
C GLU A 236 13.16 2.64 -6.14
N ASP A 237 13.38 1.57 -6.90
CA ASP A 237 12.91 1.49 -8.29
C ASP A 237 11.42 1.09 -8.30
N ILE A 238 10.54 2.09 -8.20
CA ILE A 238 9.08 1.89 -8.17
C ILE A 238 8.56 1.20 -9.43
N GLU A 239 9.15 1.46 -10.60
CA GLU A 239 8.75 0.80 -11.85
C GLU A 239 9.09 -0.70 -11.83
N GLY A 240 10.29 -1.04 -11.34
CA GLY A 240 10.80 -2.40 -11.26
C GLY A 240 10.46 -3.15 -9.97
N TYR A 241 9.65 -2.56 -9.09
CA TYR A 241 9.37 -3.14 -7.78
C TYR A 241 8.58 -4.45 -7.90
N ASP A 242 8.95 -5.43 -7.08
CA ASP A 242 8.29 -6.74 -7.01
C ASP A 242 6.96 -6.67 -6.22
N TRP A 243 5.96 -6.04 -6.84
CA TRP A 243 4.60 -5.91 -6.33
C TRP A 243 3.98 -7.27 -6.01
N LEU A 244 3.18 -7.32 -4.95
CA LEU A 244 2.52 -8.54 -4.50
C LEU A 244 1.38 -8.95 -5.43
N GLN A 245 1.05 -10.24 -5.40
CA GLN A 245 -0.07 -10.83 -6.14
C GLN A 245 -1.13 -11.36 -5.15
N PRO A 246 -2.45 -11.27 -5.47
CA PRO A 246 -3.01 -10.68 -6.67
C PRO A 246 -2.82 -9.14 -6.71
N SER A 247 -2.64 -8.61 -7.92
CA SER A 247 -2.21 -7.23 -8.18
C SER A 247 -3.36 -6.21 -8.18
N VAL A 248 -3.02 -4.92 -8.10
CA VAL A 248 -4.00 -3.82 -8.22
C VAL A 248 -4.65 -3.83 -9.60
N SER A 249 -3.90 -4.18 -10.64
CA SER A 249 -4.40 -4.37 -12.00
C SER A 249 -5.50 -5.44 -12.05
N GLN A 250 -5.34 -6.53 -11.29
CA GLN A 250 -6.38 -7.57 -11.17
C GLN A 250 -7.61 -7.06 -10.39
N LEU A 251 -7.43 -6.27 -9.33
CA LEU A 251 -8.54 -5.64 -8.61
C LEU A 251 -9.34 -4.72 -9.53
N VAL A 252 -8.66 -3.82 -10.26
CA VAL A 252 -9.30 -2.92 -11.24
C VAL A 252 -10.09 -3.74 -12.28
N HIS A 253 -9.47 -4.78 -12.84
CA HIS A 253 -10.13 -5.64 -13.81
C HIS A 253 -11.37 -6.34 -13.23
N GLN A 254 -11.34 -6.75 -11.95
CA GLN A 254 -12.52 -7.33 -11.31
C GLN A 254 -13.64 -6.32 -11.16
N ILE A 255 -13.34 -5.09 -10.72
CA ILE A 255 -14.33 -4.03 -10.56
C ILE A 255 -14.96 -3.66 -11.91
N GLN A 256 -14.16 -3.58 -12.98
CA GLN A 256 -14.65 -3.29 -14.34
C GLN A 256 -15.66 -4.34 -14.84
N ASN A 257 -15.54 -5.59 -14.41
CA ASN A 257 -16.37 -6.70 -14.86
C ASN A 257 -17.60 -7.00 -13.97
N LEU A 258 -17.89 -6.15 -12.97
CA LEU A 258 -19.13 -6.21 -12.18
C LEU A 258 -20.30 -5.53 -12.91
#